data_AF-A0A1X7US18-F1
#
_entry.id   AF-A0A1X7US18-F1
#
_cell.length_a   1.000
_cell.length_b   1.000
_cell.length_c   1.000
_cell.angle_alpha   90.00
_cell.angle_beta   90.00
_cell.angle_gamma   90.00
#
_symmetry.space_group_name_H-M   'P 1'
#
loop_
_entity.id
_entity.type
_entity.pdbx_description
1 polymer ?
#
loop_
_entity_poly.entity_id
_entity_poly.type
_entity_poly.pdbx_seq_one_letter_code
_entity_poly.pdbx_strand_id
1 'polypeptide(L)'
;MRTVYKWLLFVILIVALICSFGGVFNQIKSKITEDRKERNKGDNRESPRSELGPRRLGELNRITKDYCHRSSPSGEEGILRDNTNNRYKLVQAHALFRHGDRTSESPLLQYLPPNDIECGLMDSSLEWRKLRSIKLKPHPSKTIVRNNKLRLFRGYKSQPCQKGHLTFVGFQQHSSLGLYFQSRYKDLVSDKSDKIFVQSTDMPRTIHSSAGFLVGFYSQKKKVPHQAAIHVSRGILLGAPPPKVHRYYPYCENLYNIRRQEYLTSSQYRRIKWNTTQTAKKLLKALHLNENLSSSITEVYDAFWPLLCHKKPNPCVAYACLNDSVLIEGARSAHLQYANKDPSNYSILASQPYLYHTVLHSMDSAITSISKGSEKYMRLSLSFGHDSNIAPLLATIGWKLDYWPSYASRVVMELWKDTSKTPTSEDDYYVRVLFNGRVISDKLPFGDENQFTAGKQLLKYNVWKNYLTTGPYREITSYIRHCRTSPP
;
A
#
# COMPACT_ATOMS: atom_id res chain seq x y z
N MET A 1 7.19 -37.75 -75.26
CA MET A 1 8.60 -37.40 -74.97
C MET A 1 8.81 -36.12 -74.14
N ARG A 2 8.01 -35.04 -74.27
CA ARG A 2 8.21 -33.80 -73.49
C ARG A 2 7.86 -33.86 -71.98
N THR A 3 7.03 -34.80 -71.54
CA THR A 3 6.57 -34.89 -70.14
C THR A 3 7.55 -35.68 -69.25
N VAL A 4 8.23 -36.69 -69.82
CA VAL A 4 9.25 -37.49 -69.13
C VAL A 4 10.53 -36.66 -68.87
N TYR A 5 10.89 -35.78 -69.81
CA TYR A 5 12.04 -34.88 -69.67
C TYR A 5 11.88 -33.86 -68.52
N LYS A 6 10.66 -33.36 -68.30
CA LYS A 6 10.37 -32.42 -67.20
C LYS A 6 10.43 -33.09 -65.82
N TRP A 7 10.02 -34.35 -65.73
CA TRP A 7 10.13 -35.13 -64.49
C TRP A 7 11.57 -35.48 -64.15
N LEU A 8 12.40 -35.84 -65.14
CA LEU A 8 13.82 -36.08 -64.92
C LEU A 8 14.55 -34.82 -64.43
N LEU A 9 14.27 -33.66 -65.04
CA LEU A 9 14.85 -32.38 -64.63
C LEU A 9 14.46 -31.97 -63.20
N PHE A 10 13.21 -32.25 -62.79
CA PHE A 10 12.74 -31.96 -61.44
C PHE A 10 13.40 -32.85 -60.37
N VAL A 11 13.59 -34.15 -60.67
CA VAL A 11 14.29 -35.09 -59.78
C VAL A 11 15.78 -34.72 -59.65
N ILE A 12 16.43 -34.33 -60.75
CA ILE A 12 17.83 -33.89 -60.74
C ILE A 12 18.00 -32.61 -59.91
N LEU A 13 17.07 -31.66 -59.98
CA LEU A 13 17.07 -30.43 -59.17
C LEU A 13 16.90 -30.71 -57.67
N ILE A 14 16.04 -31.66 -57.30
CA ILE A 14 15.85 -32.05 -55.89
C ILE A 14 17.07 -32.79 -55.34
N VAL A 15 17.67 -33.70 -56.12
CA VAL A 15 18.90 -34.41 -55.71
C VAL A 15 20.06 -33.42 -55.58
N ALA A 16 20.19 -32.44 -56.49
CA ALA A 16 21.19 -31.38 -56.39
C ALA A 16 20.99 -30.50 -55.14
N LEU A 17 19.75 -30.16 -54.78
CA LEU A 17 19.46 -29.43 -53.54
C LEU A 17 19.82 -30.24 -52.29
N ILE A 18 19.48 -31.53 -52.24
CA ILE A 18 19.77 -32.40 -51.09
C ILE A 18 21.29 -32.61 -50.93
N CYS A 19 22.03 -32.77 -52.03
CA CYS A 19 23.50 -32.87 -52.01
C CYS A 19 24.17 -31.54 -51.58
N SER A 20 23.56 -30.39 -51.88
CA SER A 20 24.07 -29.06 -51.49
C SER A 20 23.93 -28.79 -49.98
N PHE A 21 22.92 -29.37 -49.32
CA PHE A 21 22.70 -29.20 -47.88
C PHE A 21 23.40 -30.26 -47.00
N GLY A 22 23.77 -31.41 -47.57
CA GLY A 22 24.53 -32.45 -46.85
C GLY A 22 25.93 -32.02 -46.40
N GLY A 23 26.60 -31.16 -47.18
CA GLY A 23 27.92 -30.62 -46.84
C GLY A 23 27.91 -29.63 -45.67
N VAL A 24 26.85 -28.82 -45.57
CA VAL A 24 26.70 -27.78 -44.52
C VAL A 24 26.44 -28.42 -43.15
N PHE A 25 25.68 -29.52 -43.10
CA PHE A 25 25.36 -30.21 -41.85
C PHE A 25 26.58 -30.93 -41.23
N ASN A 26 27.49 -31.47 -42.06
CA ASN A 26 28.71 -32.11 -41.59
C ASN A 26 29.77 -31.08 -41.11
N GLN A 27 29.82 -29.89 -41.72
CA GLN A 27 30.67 -28.79 -41.23
C GLN A 27 30.22 -28.28 -39.85
N ILE A 28 28.91 -28.17 -39.60
CA ILE A 28 28.37 -27.71 -38.30
C ILE A 28 28.62 -28.75 -37.19
N LYS A 29 28.48 -30.06 -37.49
CA LYS A 29 28.78 -31.13 -36.51
C LYS A 29 30.27 -31.19 -36.15
N SER A 30 31.19 -31.03 -37.10
CA SER A 30 32.63 -31.05 -36.81
C SER A 30 33.05 -29.88 -35.90
N LYS A 31 32.52 -28.67 -36.17
CA LYS A 31 32.83 -27.45 -35.41
C LYS A 31 32.31 -27.47 -33.97
N ILE A 32 31.15 -28.08 -33.73
CA ILE A 32 30.59 -28.29 -32.38
C ILE A 32 31.41 -29.33 -31.58
N THR A 33 32.10 -30.25 -32.26
CA THR A 33 32.87 -31.31 -31.60
C THR A 33 34.30 -30.88 -31.28
N GLU A 34 34.89 -29.96 -32.07
CA GLU A 34 36.16 -29.28 -31.75
C GLU A 34 35.99 -28.27 -30.60
N ASP A 35 34.94 -27.44 -30.61
CA ASP A 35 34.66 -26.47 -29.53
C ASP A 35 34.43 -27.12 -28.15
N ARG A 36 34.00 -28.38 -28.13
CA ARG A 36 33.83 -29.17 -26.90
C ARG A 36 35.11 -29.82 -26.39
N LYS A 37 36.11 -30.05 -27.26
CA LYS A 37 37.41 -30.60 -26.87
C LYS A 37 38.39 -29.53 -26.40
N GLU A 38 38.30 -28.30 -26.91
CA GLU A 38 39.14 -27.19 -26.43
C GLU A 38 38.72 -26.65 -25.05
N ARG A 39 37.44 -26.74 -24.66
CA ARG A 39 36.97 -26.29 -23.33
C ARG A 39 37.45 -27.13 -22.14
N ASN A 40 38.05 -28.30 -22.35
CA ASN A 40 38.46 -29.22 -21.29
C ASN A 40 39.98 -29.33 -21.08
N LYS A 41 40.80 -28.44 -21.66
CA LYS A 41 42.23 -28.32 -21.36
C LYS A 41 42.65 -26.86 -21.29
N GLY A 42 42.93 -26.34 -20.10
CA GLY A 42 43.62 -25.06 -19.95
C GLY A 42 43.12 -24.22 -18.77
N ASP A 43 43.65 -24.55 -17.60
CA ASP A 43 43.63 -23.72 -16.39
C ASP A 43 44.62 -22.53 -16.53
N ASN A 44 44.36 -21.48 -15.75
CA ASN A 44 45.22 -20.32 -15.45
C ASN A 44 45.46 -19.26 -16.52
N ARG A 45 44.57 -18.25 -16.57
CA ARG A 45 44.92 -16.82 -16.69
C ARG A 45 43.75 -15.97 -16.19
N GLU A 46 43.97 -15.27 -15.07
CA GLU A 46 43.01 -14.31 -14.50
C GLU A 46 42.78 -13.14 -15.48
N SER A 47 41.49 -12.88 -15.76
CA SER A 47 40.98 -11.66 -16.37
C SER A 47 39.81 -11.19 -15.48
N PRO A 48 39.69 -9.89 -15.16
CA PRO A 48 38.90 -9.43 -14.04
C PRO A 48 37.40 -9.70 -14.26
N ARG A 49 36.88 -10.70 -13.56
CA ARG A 49 35.45 -10.98 -13.41
C ARG A 49 34.78 -9.77 -12.74
N SER A 50 33.73 -9.26 -13.36
CA SER A 50 32.79 -8.36 -12.69
C SER A 50 32.15 -9.07 -11.49
N GLU A 51 32.32 -8.50 -10.30
CA GLU A 51 31.75 -8.98 -9.04
C GLU A 51 30.22 -8.75 -8.96
N LEU A 52 29.44 -9.46 -9.77
CA LEU A 52 27.99 -9.56 -9.60
C LEU A 52 27.64 -10.94 -9.05
N GLY A 53 27.85 -11.11 -7.74
CA GLY A 53 27.54 -12.34 -7.03
C GLY A 53 26.02 -12.59 -6.81
N PRO A 54 25.62 -13.86 -6.62
CA PRO A 54 24.21 -14.30 -6.45
C PRO A 54 23.45 -13.65 -5.26
N ARG A 55 24.17 -13.04 -4.30
CA ARG A 55 23.57 -12.30 -3.18
C ARG A 55 22.81 -11.04 -3.62
N ARG A 56 23.22 -10.37 -4.70
CA ARG A 56 22.61 -9.11 -5.16
C ARG A 56 21.29 -9.34 -5.92
N LEU A 57 21.19 -10.43 -6.69
CA LEU A 57 19.97 -10.81 -7.42
C LEU A 57 18.79 -11.15 -6.46
N GLY A 58 19.10 -11.62 -5.25
CA GLY A 58 18.09 -11.86 -4.20
C GLY A 58 17.57 -10.57 -3.53
N GLU A 59 18.38 -9.51 -3.49
CA GLU A 59 18.04 -8.31 -2.73
C GLU A 59 16.97 -7.45 -3.41
N LEU A 60 17.11 -7.17 -4.72
CA LEU A 60 16.08 -6.40 -5.44
C LEU A 60 14.73 -7.11 -5.38
N ASN A 61 14.74 -8.43 -5.52
CA ASN A 61 13.53 -9.25 -5.39
C ASN A 61 12.91 -9.15 -4.00
N ARG A 62 13.72 -9.16 -2.93
CA ARG A 62 13.24 -8.98 -1.55
C ARG A 62 12.61 -7.60 -1.34
N ILE A 63 13.33 -6.53 -1.68
CA ILE A 63 12.84 -5.15 -1.50
C ILE A 63 11.55 -4.92 -2.30
N THR A 64 11.52 -5.40 -3.56
CA THR A 64 10.32 -5.35 -4.41
C THR A 64 9.18 -6.13 -3.77
N LYS A 65 9.39 -7.37 -3.32
CA LYS A 65 8.36 -8.19 -2.68
C LYS A 65 7.80 -7.50 -1.43
N ASP A 66 8.66 -6.89 -0.62
CA ASP A 66 8.28 -6.18 0.61
C ASP A 66 7.42 -4.95 0.28
N TYR A 67 7.78 -4.14 -0.73
CA TYR A 67 6.98 -2.98 -1.14
C TYR A 67 5.64 -3.37 -1.80
N CYS A 68 5.66 -4.41 -2.65
CA CYS A 68 4.50 -4.83 -3.42
C CYS A 68 3.49 -5.64 -2.60
N HIS A 69 3.82 -6.05 -1.36
CA HIS A 69 2.91 -6.74 -0.43
C HIS A 69 2.07 -7.87 -1.07
N ARG A 70 2.71 -8.74 -1.87
CA ARG A 70 2.04 -9.80 -2.65
C ARG A 70 1.74 -11.08 -1.87
N SER A 71 2.19 -11.19 -0.63
CA SER A 71 1.91 -12.36 0.22
C SER A 71 0.47 -12.35 0.73
N SER A 72 -0.08 -13.53 0.97
CA SER A 72 -1.36 -13.69 1.66
C SER A 72 -1.32 -12.94 3.00
N PRO A 73 -2.37 -12.18 3.34
CA PRO A 73 -2.41 -11.45 4.61
C PRO A 73 -2.30 -12.40 5.80
N SER A 74 -1.49 -12.00 6.77
CA SER A 74 -1.28 -12.71 8.03
C SER A 74 -1.07 -11.71 9.17
N GLY A 75 -1.23 -12.18 10.40
CA GLY A 75 -1.01 -11.36 11.59
C GLY A 75 -1.76 -11.85 12.82
N GLU A 76 -1.71 -11.01 13.84
CA GLU A 76 -2.31 -11.24 15.16
C GLU A 76 -3.61 -10.45 15.38
N GLU A 77 -4.16 -9.84 14.32
CA GLU A 77 -5.48 -9.20 14.35
C GLU A 77 -6.55 -10.15 14.91
N GLY A 78 -7.36 -9.62 15.83
CA GLY A 78 -8.45 -10.32 16.49
C GLY A 78 -8.04 -11.42 17.47
N ILE A 79 -6.75 -11.76 17.54
CA ILE A 79 -6.24 -12.87 18.37
C ILE A 79 -5.27 -12.31 19.41
N LEU A 80 -5.63 -12.46 20.69
CA LEU A 80 -4.77 -12.16 21.83
C LEU A 80 -4.19 -13.48 22.36
N ARG A 81 -2.87 -13.69 22.17
CA ARG A 81 -2.20 -14.96 22.51
C ARG A 81 -2.14 -15.23 24.01
N ASP A 82 -1.93 -14.18 24.81
CA ASP A 82 -1.80 -14.28 26.28
C ASP A 82 -3.15 -14.00 26.99
N ASN A 83 -4.25 -14.49 26.43
CA ASN A 83 -5.58 -14.29 26.98
C ASN A 83 -5.99 -15.41 27.94
N THR A 84 -5.32 -15.50 29.09
CA THR A 84 -5.62 -16.53 30.10
C THR A 84 -7.08 -16.47 30.53
N ASN A 85 -7.74 -17.64 30.60
CA ASN A 85 -9.15 -17.79 30.96
C ASN A 85 -10.15 -16.94 30.14
N ASN A 86 -9.79 -16.53 28.91
CA ASN A 86 -10.59 -15.61 28.10
C ASN A 86 -10.95 -14.30 28.83
N ARG A 87 -10.05 -13.82 29.69
CA ARG A 87 -10.23 -12.61 30.50
C ARG A 87 -10.54 -11.37 29.67
N TYR A 88 -9.93 -11.23 28.49
CA TYR A 88 -10.11 -10.08 27.62
C TYR A 88 -11.00 -10.43 26.44
N LYS A 89 -12.00 -9.59 26.19
CA LYS A 89 -12.90 -9.71 25.04
C LYS A 89 -12.74 -8.53 24.10
N LEU A 90 -12.52 -8.81 22.82
CA LEU A 90 -12.53 -7.80 21.78
C LEU A 90 -13.95 -7.23 21.59
N VAL A 91 -14.09 -5.91 21.67
CA VAL A 91 -15.40 -5.24 21.54
C VAL A 91 -15.50 -4.32 20.33
N GLN A 92 -14.38 -3.78 19.85
CA GLN A 92 -14.35 -2.89 18.69
C GLN A 92 -12.97 -2.93 18.00
N ALA A 93 -12.93 -2.70 16.68
CA ALA A 93 -11.70 -2.56 15.92
C ALA A 93 -11.79 -1.42 14.89
N HIS A 94 -10.69 -0.71 14.71
CA HIS A 94 -10.50 0.35 13.73
C HIS A 94 -9.30 -0.01 12.85
N ALA A 95 -9.45 0.05 11.53
CA ALA A 95 -8.37 -0.22 10.60
C ALA A 95 -8.23 0.91 9.57
N LEU A 96 -7.00 1.40 9.41
CA LEU A 96 -6.59 2.33 8.35
C LEU A 96 -5.72 1.59 7.34
N PHE A 97 -6.12 1.60 6.08
CA PHE A 97 -5.44 0.93 4.99
C PHE A 97 -4.85 1.93 4.00
N ARG A 98 -3.64 1.65 3.49
CA ARG A 98 -3.17 2.19 2.21
C ARG A 98 -3.92 1.48 1.08
N HIS A 99 -4.22 2.19 0.00
CA HIS A 99 -4.66 1.55 -1.25
C HIS A 99 -3.70 0.43 -1.70
N GLY A 100 -4.20 -0.48 -2.54
CA GLY A 100 -3.40 -1.54 -3.13
C GLY A 100 -2.47 -1.06 -4.24
N ASP A 101 -1.84 -2.02 -4.91
CA ASP A 101 -1.03 -1.84 -6.10
C ASP A 101 -1.79 -1.05 -7.19
N ARG A 102 -1.06 -0.14 -7.85
CA ARG A 102 -1.62 0.82 -8.81
C ARG A 102 -0.62 1.12 -9.92
N THR A 103 -1.11 1.70 -11.01
CA THR A 103 -0.24 2.38 -11.98
C THR A 103 0.40 3.63 -11.37
N SER A 104 1.45 4.10 -12.04
CA SER A 104 2.18 5.29 -11.61
C SER A 104 1.33 6.56 -11.72
N GLU A 105 1.53 7.48 -10.80
CA GLU A 105 1.09 8.88 -10.86
C GLU A 105 2.19 9.80 -11.41
N SER A 106 3.43 9.30 -11.47
CA SER A 106 4.60 10.05 -11.88
C SER A 106 4.50 10.53 -13.34
N PRO A 107 4.80 11.81 -13.62
CA PRO A 107 4.92 12.28 -15.00
C PRO A 107 6.08 11.59 -15.74
N LEU A 108 7.06 11.04 -15.02
CA LEU A 108 8.22 10.35 -15.61
C LEU A 108 7.83 9.11 -16.43
N LEU A 109 6.65 8.55 -16.20
CA LEU A 109 6.14 7.41 -16.96
C LEU A 109 6.11 7.69 -18.47
N GLN A 110 5.94 8.95 -18.90
CA GLN A 110 5.90 9.30 -20.33
C GLN A 110 7.24 9.10 -21.06
N TYR A 111 8.35 9.03 -20.31
CA TYR A 111 9.69 8.83 -20.87
C TYR A 111 10.11 7.36 -20.85
N LEU A 112 9.35 6.50 -20.19
CA LEU A 112 9.58 5.07 -20.18
C LEU A 112 8.75 4.43 -21.30
N PRO A 113 9.18 3.27 -21.85
CA PRO A 113 8.38 2.52 -22.79
C PRO A 113 6.96 2.31 -22.27
N PRO A 114 5.94 2.33 -23.15
CA PRO A 114 4.61 1.91 -22.77
C PRO A 114 4.66 0.52 -22.11
N ASN A 115 3.99 0.39 -20.98
CA ASN A 115 3.95 -0.86 -20.23
C ASN A 115 2.50 -1.31 -20.11
N ASP A 116 2.22 -2.54 -20.55
CA ASP A 116 0.89 -3.16 -20.45
C ASP A 116 0.63 -3.64 -19.01
N ILE A 117 0.51 -2.69 -18.09
CA ILE A 117 -0.02 -2.97 -16.76
C ILE A 117 -1.53 -3.07 -16.88
N GLU A 118 -2.12 -4.16 -16.38
CA GLU A 118 -3.56 -4.40 -16.46
C GLU A 118 -4.29 -3.85 -15.22
N CYS A 119 -5.31 -3.02 -15.46
CA CYS A 119 -6.22 -2.51 -14.42
C CYS A 119 -7.62 -3.11 -14.54
N GLY A 120 -7.87 -3.98 -15.52
CA GLY A 120 -9.12 -4.69 -15.67
C GLY A 120 -9.42 -5.55 -14.45
N LEU A 121 -10.57 -5.34 -13.80
CA LEU A 121 -11.09 -6.32 -12.86
C LEU A 121 -11.56 -7.52 -13.69
N MET A 122 -10.95 -8.69 -13.49
CA MET A 122 -11.33 -9.90 -14.22
C MET A 122 -12.82 -10.21 -14.07
N ASP A 123 -13.44 -10.68 -15.15
CA ASP A 123 -14.88 -10.93 -15.27
C ASP A 123 -15.28 -12.24 -14.56
N SER A 124 -15.00 -12.35 -13.26
CA SER A 124 -15.62 -13.41 -12.46
C SER A 124 -17.07 -12.99 -12.16
N SER A 125 -18.04 -13.74 -12.68
CA SER A 125 -19.47 -13.38 -12.62
C SER A 125 -20.00 -13.20 -11.18
N LEU A 126 -19.32 -13.78 -10.18
CA LEU A 126 -19.67 -13.64 -8.76
C LEU A 126 -19.10 -12.37 -8.12
N GLU A 127 -17.81 -12.05 -8.30
CA GLU A 127 -17.23 -10.81 -7.76
C GLU A 127 -17.90 -9.60 -8.41
N TRP A 128 -18.25 -9.70 -9.69
CA TRP A 128 -18.95 -8.62 -10.37
C TRP A 128 -20.35 -8.37 -9.79
N ARG A 129 -21.11 -9.43 -9.48
CA ARG A 129 -22.42 -9.26 -8.84
C ARG A 129 -22.30 -8.60 -7.46
N LYS A 130 -21.26 -8.94 -6.69
CA LYS A 130 -21.01 -8.31 -5.38
C LYS A 130 -20.60 -6.85 -5.51
N LEU A 131 -19.67 -6.53 -6.39
CA LEU A 131 -19.26 -5.15 -6.64
C LEU A 131 -20.45 -4.27 -7.06
N ARG A 132 -21.36 -4.79 -7.89
CA ARG A 132 -22.60 -4.08 -8.28
C ARG A 132 -23.56 -3.82 -7.11
N SER A 133 -23.48 -4.62 -6.05
CA SER A 133 -24.32 -4.42 -4.85
C SER A 133 -23.80 -3.36 -3.90
N ILE A 134 -22.50 -3.02 -3.98
CA ILE A 134 -21.88 -2.02 -3.11
C ILE A 134 -22.46 -0.63 -3.41
N LYS A 135 -22.81 0.08 -2.34
CA LYS A 135 -23.32 1.45 -2.41
C LYS A 135 -22.22 2.43 -2.04
N LEU A 136 -22.09 3.50 -2.81
CA LEU A 136 -21.30 4.67 -2.42
C LEU A 136 -22.25 5.71 -1.83
N LYS A 137 -21.83 6.33 -0.73
CA LYS A 137 -22.54 7.44 -0.10
C LYS A 137 -21.55 8.58 0.13
N PRO A 138 -21.98 9.84 0.06
CA PRO A 138 -21.21 10.92 0.65
C PRO A 138 -20.98 10.62 2.14
N HIS A 139 -19.83 11.03 2.67
CA HIS A 139 -19.58 10.94 4.09
C HIS A 139 -20.60 11.80 4.88
N PRO A 140 -21.13 11.34 6.04
CA PRO A 140 -22.18 12.06 6.77
C PRO A 140 -21.81 13.47 7.25
N SER A 141 -20.51 13.73 7.43
CA SER A 141 -19.98 15.09 7.59
C SER A 141 -20.17 15.86 6.27
N LYS A 142 -21.31 16.56 6.17
CA LYS A 142 -21.90 17.19 4.96
C LYS A 142 -21.02 18.21 4.23
N THR A 143 -19.81 18.50 4.73
CA THR A 143 -19.00 19.65 4.32
C THR A 143 -18.10 19.41 3.09
N ILE A 144 -18.05 18.20 2.51
CA ILE A 144 -16.84 17.78 1.76
C ILE A 144 -17.11 16.86 0.55
N VAL A 145 -18.26 16.95 -0.13
CA VAL A 145 -18.46 16.15 -1.36
C VAL A 145 -19.19 16.98 -2.41
N ARG A 146 -18.56 17.23 -3.56
CA ARG A 146 -19.30 17.65 -4.76
C ARG A 146 -20.16 16.46 -5.20
N ASN A 147 -21.42 16.74 -5.53
CA ASN A 147 -22.40 15.82 -6.14
C ASN A 147 -22.00 15.29 -7.54
N ASN A 148 -20.69 15.15 -7.83
CA ASN A 148 -20.25 14.43 -9.00
C ASN A 148 -20.57 12.96 -8.76
N LYS A 149 -21.51 12.42 -9.56
CA LYS A 149 -22.05 11.07 -9.48
C LYS A 149 -21.01 10.07 -8.97
N LEU A 150 -21.02 9.79 -7.66
CA LEU A 150 -20.16 8.79 -7.02
C LEU A 150 -20.49 7.46 -7.70
N ARG A 151 -19.62 7.04 -8.60
CA ARG A 151 -19.77 5.78 -9.32
C ARG A 151 -18.54 4.96 -9.01
N LEU A 152 -18.76 3.77 -8.46
CA LEU A 152 -17.80 2.69 -8.60
C LEU A 152 -17.59 2.53 -10.10
N PHE A 153 -16.40 2.87 -10.60
CA PHE A 153 -16.09 2.70 -12.01
C PHE A 153 -16.35 1.24 -12.36
N ARG A 154 -17.33 1.02 -13.23
CA ARG A 154 -17.87 -0.31 -13.53
C ARG A 154 -16.97 -1.00 -14.52
N GLY A 155 -15.81 -1.44 -14.05
CA GLY A 155 -14.86 -2.25 -14.80
C GLY A 155 -14.10 -1.41 -15.80
N TYR A 156 -12.77 -1.47 -15.70
CA TYR A 156 -11.91 -1.13 -16.81
C TYR A 156 -12.06 -2.23 -17.86
N LYS A 157 -13.22 -2.32 -18.54
CA LYS A 157 -13.33 -3.14 -19.75
C LYS A 157 -12.45 -2.46 -20.79
N SER A 158 -11.34 -3.11 -21.14
CA SER A 158 -10.57 -2.87 -22.37
C SER A 158 -10.09 -1.43 -22.62
N GLN A 159 -9.95 -0.60 -21.58
CA GLN A 159 -9.31 0.71 -21.69
C GLN A 159 -7.90 0.65 -21.08
N PRO A 160 -6.91 1.35 -21.67
CA PRO A 160 -5.60 1.47 -21.07
C PRO A 160 -5.74 2.08 -19.66
N CYS A 161 -4.96 1.55 -18.71
CA CYS A 161 -4.89 2.13 -17.38
C CYS A 161 -4.52 3.62 -17.46
N GLN A 162 -5.23 4.46 -16.71
CA GLN A 162 -4.81 5.84 -16.52
C GLN A 162 -3.83 5.92 -15.34
N LYS A 163 -3.22 7.09 -15.18
CA LYS A 163 -2.30 7.38 -14.07
C LYS A 163 -3.00 7.14 -12.73
N GLY A 164 -2.30 6.45 -11.83
CA GLY A 164 -2.77 6.18 -10.47
C GLY A 164 -3.99 5.26 -10.30
N HIS A 165 -4.43 4.58 -11.36
CA HIS A 165 -5.49 3.58 -11.30
C HIS A 165 -5.06 2.37 -10.48
N LEU A 166 -5.96 1.86 -9.64
CA LEU A 166 -5.74 0.58 -8.97
C LEU A 166 -5.65 -0.53 -10.03
N THR A 167 -4.66 -1.41 -9.90
CA THR A 167 -4.54 -2.58 -10.78
C THR A 167 -5.40 -3.73 -10.26
N PHE A 168 -5.52 -4.81 -11.05
CA PHE A 168 -6.15 -6.04 -10.56
C PHE A 168 -5.38 -6.64 -9.37
N VAL A 169 -4.05 -6.56 -9.37
CA VAL A 169 -3.20 -6.98 -8.24
C VAL A 169 -3.59 -6.21 -6.98
N GLY A 170 -3.77 -4.89 -7.09
CA GLY A 170 -4.19 -4.05 -5.97
C GLY A 170 -5.57 -4.38 -5.45
N PHE A 171 -6.50 -4.71 -6.35
CA PHE A 171 -7.82 -5.21 -5.98
C PHE A 171 -7.75 -6.54 -5.22
N GLN A 172 -6.95 -7.51 -5.71
CA GLN A 172 -6.77 -8.82 -5.08
C GLN A 172 -6.10 -8.73 -3.71
N GLN A 173 -5.14 -7.82 -3.52
CA GLN A 173 -4.54 -7.54 -2.21
C GLN A 173 -5.63 -7.19 -1.18
N HIS A 174 -6.53 -6.28 -1.55
CA HIS A 174 -7.63 -5.88 -0.67
C HIS A 174 -8.70 -6.95 -0.51
N SER A 175 -9.03 -7.70 -1.57
CA SER A 175 -9.94 -8.86 -1.47
C SER A 175 -9.41 -9.91 -0.49
N SER A 176 -8.12 -10.23 -0.58
CA SER A 176 -7.46 -11.15 0.34
C SER A 176 -7.46 -10.61 1.78
N LEU A 177 -7.21 -9.30 1.96
CA LEU A 177 -7.31 -8.65 3.28
C LEU A 177 -8.73 -8.71 3.83
N GLY A 178 -9.74 -8.50 2.99
CA GLY A 178 -11.15 -8.63 3.37
C GLY A 178 -11.46 -10.03 3.89
N LEU A 179 -11.05 -11.07 3.15
CA LEU A 179 -11.24 -12.46 3.57
C LEU A 179 -10.54 -12.76 4.90
N TYR A 180 -9.30 -12.30 5.05
CA TYR A 180 -8.55 -12.41 6.30
C TYR A 180 -9.27 -11.72 7.46
N PHE A 181 -9.69 -10.46 7.29
CA PHE A 181 -10.41 -9.69 8.31
C PHE A 181 -11.76 -10.32 8.67
N GLN A 182 -12.44 -10.98 7.72
CA GLN A 182 -13.65 -11.73 8.03
C GLN A 182 -13.34 -12.83 9.03
N SER A 183 -12.26 -13.60 8.85
CA SER A 183 -11.92 -14.68 9.79
C SER A 183 -11.54 -14.16 11.18
N ARG A 184 -11.07 -12.91 11.28
CA ARG A 184 -10.60 -12.30 12.52
C ARG A 184 -11.66 -11.50 13.27
N TYR A 185 -12.58 -10.88 12.53
CA TYR A 185 -13.54 -9.93 13.08
C TYR A 185 -15.01 -10.26 12.79
N LYS A 186 -15.32 -11.46 12.27
CA LYS A 186 -16.71 -11.88 11.99
C LYS A 186 -17.64 -11.68 13.20
N ASP A 187 -17.16 -11.92 14.42
CA ASP A 187 -17.97 -11.85 15.64
C ASP A 187 -18.31 -10.40 16.04
N LEU A 188 -17.58 -9.41 15.50
CA LEU A 188 -17.92 -8.00 15.64
C LEU A 188 -19.09 -7.58 14.73
N VAL A 189 -19.38 -8.34 13.67
CA VAL A 189 -20.29 -7.94 12.59
C VAL A 189 -21.37 -8.96 12.26
N SER A 190 -21.57 -9.98 13.11
CA SER A 190 -22.17 -11.26 12.70
C SER A 190 -23.60 -11.19 12.15
N ASP A 191 -24.54 -10.39 12.67
CA ASP A 191 -25.93 -10.50 12.17
C ASP A 191 -26.73 -9.20 12.00
N LYS A 192 -26.22 -8.07 12.50
CA LYS A 192 -26.88 -6.78 12.32
C LYS A 192 -25.87 -5.78 11.78
N SER A 193 -26.12 -5.41 10.54
CA SER A 193 -25.28 -4.67 9.62
C SER A 193 -24.99 -3.20 10.03
N ASP A 194 -25.50 -2.75 11.17
CA ASP A 194 -25.31 -1.38 11.66
C ASP A 194 -24.00 -1.22 12.46
N LYS A 195 -23.25 -2.30 12.64
CA LYS A 195 -22.01 -2.32 13.46
C LYS A 195 -20.72 -2.18 12.62
N ILE A 196 -20.83 -1.96 11.31
CA ILE A 196 -19.68 -1.71 10.41
C ILE A 196 -19.77 -0.31 9.80
N PHE A 197 -18.65 0.42 9.79
CA PHE A 197 -18.50 1.68 9.08
C PHE A 197 -17.35 1.59 8.10
N VAL A 198 -17.58 2.01 6.85
CA VAL A 198 -16.57 1.97 5.79
C VAL A 198 -16.41 3.36 5.22
N GLN A 199 -15.19 3.90 5.24
CA GLN A 199 -14.89 5.19 4.63
C GLN A 199 -13.66 5.14 3.73
N SER A 200 -13.66 6.00 2.71
CA SER A 200 -12.56 6.12 1.75
C SER A 200 -12.30 7.59 1.44
N THR A 201 -11.06 7.92 1.07
CA THR A 201 -10.81 9.15 0.30
C THR A 201 -11.55 9.09 -1.06
N ASP A 202 -11.71 10.23 -1.72
CA ASP A 202 -12.37 10.36 -3.02
C ASP A 202 -11.49 9.95 -4.21
N MET A 203 -10.31 9.38 -3.95
CA MET A 203 -9.45 8.86 -5.00
C MET A 203 -10.00 7.52 -5.53
N PRO A 204 -10.11 7.33 -6.86
CA PRO A 204 -10.64 6.09 -7.43
C PRO A 204 -9.97 4.83 -6.87
N ARG A 205 -8.64 4.85 -6.73
CA ARG A 205 -7.87 3.71 -6.20
C ARG A 205 -8.19 3.32 -4.76
N THR A 206 -8.54 4.28 -3.89
CA THR A 206 -8.92 3.98 -2.49
C THR A 206 -10.35 3.46 -2.43
N ILE A 207 -11.25 4.04 -3.24
CA ILE A 207 -12.63 3.54 -3.39
C ILE A 207 -12.62 2.09 -3.90
N HIS A 208 -11.85 1.79 -4.95
CA HIS A 208 -11.74 0.43 -5.48
C HIS A 208 -11.03 -0.53 -4.53
N SER A 209 -10.05 -0.06 -3.75
CA SER A 209 -9.43 -0.86 -2.68
C SER A 209 -10.47 -1.24 -1.62
N SER A 210 -11.29 -0.28 -1.17
CA SER A 210 -12.36 -0.54 -0.21
C SER A 210 -13.42 -1.49 -0.77
N ALA A 211 -13.74 -1.38 -2.06
CA ALA A 211 -14.67 -2.29 -2.73
C ALA A 211 -14.10 -3.72 -2.82
N GLY A 212 -12.81 -3.87 -3.17
CA GLY A 212 -12.11 -5.15 -3.16
C GLY A 212 -12.12 -5.79 -1.77
N PHE A 213 -11.84 -5.01 -0.73
CA PHE A 213 -11.94 -5.47 0.65
C PHE A 213 -13.35 -6.00 0.98
N LEU A 214 -14.41 -5.26 0.65
CA LEU A 214 -15.78 -5.70 0.94
C LEU A 214 -16.18 -6.96 0.16
N VAL A 215 -15.67 -7.15 -1.07
CA VAL A 215 -15.88 -8.38 -1.85
C VAL A 215 -15.30 -9.59 -1.12
N GLY A 216 -14.08 -9.47 -0.61
CA GLY A 216 -13.43 -10.52 0.17
C GLY A 216 -14.05 -10.74 1.54
N PHE A 217 -14.34 -9.66 2.27
CA PHE A 217 -14.94 -9.70 3.60
C PHE A 217 -16.33 -10.33 3.60
N TYR A 218 -17.12 -10.07 2.55
CA TYR A 218 -18.41 -10.72 2.34
C TYR A 218 -18.33 -11.84 1.30
N SER A 219 -17.20 -12.55 1.21
CA SER A 219 -16.98 -13.70 0.31
C SER A 219 -18.06 -14.77 0.43
N GLN A 220 -18.56 -15.02 1.64
CA GLN A 220 -19.61 -16.00 1.92
C GLN A 220 -21.04 -15.53 1.57
N LYS A 221 -21.25 -14.22 1.35
CA LYS A 221 -22.58 -13.65 1.00
C LYS A 221 -22.71 -13.43 -0.50
N LYS A 222 -23.90 -13.61 -1.06
CA LYS A 222 -24.17 -13.34 -2.50
C LYS A 222 -24.03 -11.85 -2.88
N LYS A 223 -24.27 -10.95 -1.92
CA LYS A 223 -24.19 -9.48 -2.08
C LYS A 223 -23.54 -8.86 -0.84
N VAL A 224 -22.93 -7.70 -1.02
CA VAL A 224 -22.46 -6.87 0.09
C VAL A 224 -23.68 -6.20 0.75
N PRO A 225 -23.85 -6.29 2.09
CA PRO A 225 -24.95 -5.64 2.80
C PRO A 225 -25.00 -4.13 2.55
N HIS A 226 -26.20 -3.56 2.45
CA HIS A 226 -26.39 -2.13 2.17
C HIS A 226 -25.80 -1.17 3.20
N GLN A 227 -25.63 -1.64 4.42
CA GLN A 227 -25.10 -0.88 5.55
C GLN A 227 -23.57 -0.83 5.52
N ALA A 228 -22.92 -1.78 4.85
CA ALA A 228 -21.49 -1.68 4.51
C ALA A 228 -21.26 -0.77 3.28
N ALA A 229 -22.04 0.31 3.17
CA ALA A 229 -21.84 1.32 2.14
C ALA A 229 -20.50 2.03 2.36
N ILE A 230 -19.82 2.36 1.27
CA ILE A 230 -18.57 3.11 1.32
C ILE A 230 -18.91 4.60 1.40
N HIS A 231 -18.53 5.22 2.51
CA HIS A 231 -18.66 6.65 2.76
C HIS A 231 -17.44 7.39 2.21
N VAL A 232 -17.63 8.19 1.17
CA VAL A 232 -16.54 8.88 0.46
C VAL A 232 -16.41 10.32 0.95
N SER A 233 -15.18 10.74 1.26
CA SER A 233 -14.84 12.12 1.64
C SER A 233 -13.54 12.59 0.98
N ARG A 234 -13.28 13.90 0.87
CA ARG A 234 -12.00 14.44 0.33
C ARG A 234 -10.79 14.29 1.27
N GLY A 235 -10.75 13.24 2.08
CA GLY A 235 -9.56 12.89 2.87
C GLY A 235 -9.25 13.75 4.09
N ILE A 236 -9.99 14.84 4.37
CA ILE A 236 -9.85 15.63 5.61
C ILE A 236 -9.99 14.76 6.85
N LEU A 237 -10.93 13.82 6.85
CA LEU A 237 -11.19 12.92 7.98
C LEU A 237 -10.12 11.83 8.17
N LEU A 238 -9.28 11.64 7.15
CA LEU A 238 -8.12 10.75 7.22
C LEU A 238 -6.81 11.54 7.33
N GLY A 239 -6.89 12.88 7.27
CA GLY A 239 -5.76 13.81 7.34
C GLY A 239 -4.75 13.71 6.19
N ALA A 240 -5.20 13.39 4.98
CA ALA A 240 -4.32 13.35 3.81
C ALA A 240 -3.92 14.78 3.38
N PRO A 241 -2.61 15.11 3.29
CA PRO A 241 -2.20 16.30 2.55
C PRO A 241 -2.45 16.05 1.04
N PRO A 242 -3.00 17.02 0.29
CA PRO A 242 -3.11 16.86 -1.15
C PRO A 242 -1.71 16.83 -1.79
N PRO A 243 -1.43 15.91 -2.73
CA PRO A 243 -0.25 15.99 -3.56
C PRO A 243 -0.45 17.11 -4.58
N LYS A 244 0.28 18.22 -4.39
CA LYS A 244 0.25 19.46 -5.21
C LYS A 244 -1.00 20.32 -4.98
N VAL A 245 -0.84 21.62 -5.19
CA VAL A 245 -1.84 22.69 -5.07
C VAL A 245 -2.96 22.45 -6.09
N HIS A 246 -3.86 21.50 -5.81
CA HIS A 246 -5.12 21.39 -6.51
C HIS A 246 -6.08 22.39 -5.87
N ARG A 247 -6.46 23.40 -6.66
CA ARG A 247 -7.29 24.58 -6.33
C ARG A 247 -8.69 24.27 -5.73
N TYR A 248 -8.99 23.02 -5.37
CA TYR A 248 -10.34 22.54 -5.04
C TYR A 248 -10.44 21.61 -3.81
N TYR A 249 -9.36 21.37 -3.06
CA TYR A 249 -9.44 20.72 -1.75
C TYR A 249 -9.84 21.78 -0.70
N PRO A 250 -10.80 21.52 0.21
CA PRO A 250 -10.92 22.36 1.41
C PRO A 250 -9.63 22.13 2.19
N TYR A 251 -8.77 23.11 2.07
CA TYR A 251 -7.36 23.00 2.34
C TYR A 251 -7.14 23.26 3.82
N CYS A 252 -6.49 22.34 4.51
CA CYS A 252 -5.88 22.72 5.77
C CYS A 252 -4.60 23.49 5.45
N GLU A 253 -4.76 24.79 5.17
CA GLU A 253 -3.66 25.67 4.78
C GLU A 253 -2.52 25.64 5.79
N ASN A 254 -2.91 25.66 7.06
CA ASN A 254 -1.94 25.62 8.12
C ASN A 254 -1.20 24.28 8.19
N LEU A 255 -1.84 23.13 7.89
CA LEU A 255 -1.14 21.84 7.84
C LEU A 255 -0.05 21.82 6.76
N TYR A 256 -0.32 22.40 5.59
CA TYR A 256 0.69 22.56 4.56
C TYR A 256 1.81 23.52 4.98
N ASN A 257 1.46 24.65 5.60
CA ASN A 257 2.43 25.63 6.08
C ASN A 257 3.33 25.04 7.16
N ILE A 258 2.77 24.33 8.15
CA ILE A 258 3.53 23.62 9.19
C ILE A 258 4.44 22.55 8.59
N ARG A 259 3.94 21.76 7.63
CA ARG A 259 4.79 20.81 6.89
C ARG A 259 5.98 21.53 6.25
N ARG A 260 5.72 22.66 5.60
CA ARG A 260 6.75 23.44 4.90
C ARG A 260 7.75 24.09 5.86
N GLN A 261 7.28 24.65 6.97
CA GLN A 261 8.06 25.46 7.91
C GLN A 261 8.81 24.66 8.97
N GLU A 262 8.34 23.44 9.29
CA GLU A 262 8.98 22.59 10.29
C GLU A 262 9.60 21.34 9.68
N TYR A 263 8.80 20.54 8.97
CA TYR A 263 9.26 19.23 8.49
C TYR A 263 10.25 19.37 7.33
N LEU A 264 9.85 20.10 6.27
CA LEU A 264 10.65 20.26 5.05
C LEU A 264 11.92 21.11 5.25
N THR A 265 11.96 21.90 6.31
CA THR A 265 13.09 22.77 6.71
C THR A 265 13.90 22.17 7.86
N SER A 266 13.57 20.99 8.38
CA SER A 266 14.42 20.33 9.38
C SER A 266 15.80 19.98 8.77
N SER A 267 16.86 20.07 9.57
CA SER A 267 18.22 19.72 9.14
C SER A 267 18.31 18.27 8.66
N GLN A 268 17.63 17.37 9.37
CA GLN A 268 17.49 15.96 9.02
C GLN A 268 16.82 15.76 7.66
N TYR A 269 15.66 16.39 7.42
CA TYR A 269 14.98 16.27 6.14
C TYR A 269 15.82 16.87 5.02
N ARG A 270 16.44 18.05 5.21
CA ARG A 270 17.33 18.66 4.20
C ARG A 270 18.48 17.74 3.81
N ARG A 271 19.14 17.11 4.78
CA ARG A 271 20.23 16.15 4.53
C ARG A 271 19.75 14.93 3.75
N ILE A 272 18.64 14.32 4.18
CA ILE A 272 18.03 13.18 3.47
C ILE A 272 17.62 13.60 2.06
N LYS A 273 16.94 14.74 1.91
CA LYS A 273 16.49 15.27 0.62
C LYS A 273 17.67 15.53 -0.31
N TRP A 274 18.76 16.13 0.18
CA TRP A 274 19.96 16.36 -0.63
C TRP A 274 20.56 15.04 -1.12
N ASN A 275 20.85 14.09 -0.22
CA ASN A 275 21.40 12.77 -0.58
C ASN A 275 20.53 12.04 -1.60
N THR A 276 19.22 11.98 -1.32
CA THR A 276 18.28 11.24 -2.17
C THR A 276 17.99 11.94 -3.51
N THR A 277 18.17 13.27 -3.58
CA THR A 277 18.14 14.01 -4.85
C THR A 277 19.31 13.62 -5.74
N GLN A 278 20.51 13.42 -5.18
CA GLN A 278 21.65 12.94 -5.97
C GLN A 278 21.40 11.54 -6.53
N THR A 279 20.80 10.64 -5.74
CA THR A 279 20.40 9.32 -6.25
C THR A 279 19.35 9.43 -7.37
N ALA A 280 18.37 10.32 -7.24
CA ALA A 280 17.37 10.55 -8.29
C ALA A 280 18.02 11.03 -9.60
N LYS A 281 18.93 12.01 -9.51
CA LYS A 281 19.70 12.50 -10.67
C LYS A 281 20.55 11.40 -11.31
N LYS A 282 21.25 10.60 -10.51
CA LYS A 282 22.03 9.44 -10.97
C LYS A 282 21.18 8.45 -11.76
N LEU A 283 19.97 8.15 -11.30
CA LEU A 283 19.03 7.25 -11.98
C LEU A 283 18.57 7.82 -13.33
N LEU A 284 18.19 9.10 -13.36
CA LEU A 284 17.78 9.77 -14.59
C LEU A 284 18.93 9.84 -15.60
N LYS A 285 20.14 10.17 -15.14
CA LYS A 285 21.35 10.16 -15.97
C LYS A 285 21.66 8.79 -16.55
N ALA A 286 21.54 7.74 -15.74
CA ALA A 286 21.75 6.36 -16.18
C ALA A 286 20.71 5.89 -17.22
N LEU A 287 19.56 6.56 -17.30
CA LEU A 287 18.56 6.38 -18.36
C LEU A 287 18.75 7.36 -19.54
N HIS A 288 19.85 8.13 -19.59
CA HIS A 288 20.06 9.22 -20.54
C HIS A 288 18.91 10.24 -20.58
N LEU A 289 18.21 10.41 -19.46
CA LEU A 289 17.19 11.44 -19.28
C LEU A 289 17.80 12.68 -18.65
N ASN A 290 17.16 13.83 -18.87
CA ASN A 290 17.57 15.07 -18.22
C ASN A 290 17.44 14.93 -16.69
N GLU A 291 18.56 15.11 -15.98
CA GLU A 291 18.65 14.96 -14.51
C GLU A 291 17.72 15.93 -13.75
N ASN A 292 17.28 17.02 -14.40
CA ASN A 292 16.37 18.01 -13.83
C ASN A 292 14.89 17.66 -14.02
N LEU A 293 14.55 16.54 -14.69
CA LEU A 293 13.15 16.11 -14.82
C LEU A 293 12.49 15.85 -13.48
N SER A 294 13.25 15.37 -12.48
CA SER A 294 12.76 15.25 -11.12
C SER A 294 13.88 15.31 -10.10
N SER A 295 13.69 16.09 -9.04
CA SER A 295 14.55 16.08 -7.85
C SER A 295 14.04 15.15 -6.75
N SER A 296 12.96 14.41 -7.01
CA SER A 296 12.31 13.56 -6.00
C SER A 296 12.52 12.09 -6.30
N ILE A 297 13.35 11.42 -5.50
CA ILE A 297 13.52 9.97 -5.61
C ILE A 297 12.19 9.24 -5.45
N THR A 298 11.26 9.78 -4.64
CA THR A 298 9.92 9.21 -4.49
C THR A 298 9.06 9.34 -5.76
N GLU A 299 9.25 10.38 -6.58
CA GLU A 299 8.56 10.52 -7.88
C GLU A 299 9.19 9.61 -8.95
N VAL A 300 10.51 9.42 -8.91
CA VAL A 300 11.22 8.42 -9.73
C VAL A 300 10.73 7.01 -9.39
N TYR A 301 10.69 6.65 -8.10
CA TYR A 301 10.22 5.34 -7.66
C TYR A 301 8.73 5.15 -7.80
N ASP A 302 7.92 6.21 -7.79
CA ASP A 302 6.52 6.09 -8.17
C ASP A 302 6.35 5.63 -9.63
N ALA A 303 7.29 5.94 -10.53
CA ALA A 303 7.32 5.41 -11.89
C ALA A 303 7.83 3.96 -11.93
N PHE A 304 8.82 3.62 -11.10
CA PHE A 304 9.49 2.32 -11.16
C PHE A 304 8.76 1.22 -10.39
N TRP A 305 8.13 1.53 -9.25
CA TRP A 305 7.45 0.53 -8.43
C TRP A 305 6.38 -0.27 -9.18
N PRO A 306 5.49 0.34 -9.98
CA PRO A 306 4.53 -0.42 -10.77
C PRO A 306 5.20 -1.39 -11.74
N LEU A 307 6.33 -1.02 -12.35
CA LEU A 307 7.07 -1.91 -13.26
C LEU A 307 7.64 -3.11 -12.49
N LEU A 308 8.33 -2.83 -11.39
CA LEU A 308 8.95 -3.85 -10.53
C LEU A 308 7.90 -4.78 -9.93
N CYS A 309 6.81 -4.21 -9.40
CA CYS A 309 5.69 -5.00 -8.88
C CYS A 309 5.10 -5.88 -9.97
N HIS A 310 4.87 -5.37 -11.18
CA HIS A 310 4.29 -6.15 -12.29
C HIS A 310 5.29 -7.05 -13.02
N LYS A 311 6.50 -7.23 -12.48
CA LYS A 311 7.58 -8.04 -13.10
C LYS A 311 7.84 -7.62 -14.56
N LYS A 312 7.66 -6.35 -14.87
CA LYS A 312 8.07 -5.77 -16.15
C LYS A 312 9.60 -5.69 -16.17
N PRO A 313 10.24 -5.60 -17.35
CA PRO A 313 11.66 -5.35 -17.44
C PRO A 313 12.06 -4.14 -16.58
N ASN A 314 13.31 -4.14 -16.12
CA ASN A 314 13.86 -3.00 -15.39
C ASN A 314 13.61 -1.70 -16.18
N PRO A 315 13.46 -0.54 -15.52
CA PRO A 315 13.29 0.73 -16.21
C PRO A 315 14.37 0.92 -17.27
N CYS A 316 13.93 1.14 -18.50
CA CYS A 316 14.77 1.30 -19.67
C CYS A 316 14.26 2.47 -20.52
N VAL A 317 15.14 2.99 -21.36
CA VAL A 317 14.83 3.72 -22.59
C VAL A 317 15.45 2.95 -23.76
N ALA A 318 15.26 3.41 -25.01
CA ALA A 318 15.71 2.70 -26.22
C ALA A 318 17.18 2.22 -26.19
N TYR A 319 18.07 2.94 -25.50
CA TYR A 319 19.51 2.68 -25.51
C TYR A 319 20.13 2.42 -24.13
N ALA A 320 19.34 2.40 -23.06
CA ALA A 320 19.87 2.17 -21.71
C ALA A 320 18.83 1.55 -20.77
N CYS A 321 19.30 0.65 -19.91
CA CYS A 321 18.51 -0.01 -18.88
C CYS A 321 19.20 0.11 -17.53
N LEU A 322 18.41 0.31 -16.48
CA LEU A 322 18.94 0.26 -15.12
C LEU A 322 19.22 -1.20 -14.72
N ASN A 323 20.41 -1.43 -14.15
CA ASN A 323 20.74 -2.69 -13.52
C ASN A 323 20.25 -2.74 -12.06
N ASP A 324 20.24 -3.95 -11.50
CA ASP A 324 19.71 -4.20 -10.16
C ASP A 324 20.44 -3.41 -9.06
N SER A 325 21.75 -3.20 -9.18
CA SER A 325 22.53 -2.46 -8.18
C SER A 325 22.05 -1.02 -8.06
N VAL A 326 21.79 -0.38 -9.20
CA VAL A 326 21.31 1.01 -9.26
C VAL A 326 19.86 1.10 -8.78
N LEU A 327 19.04 0.07 -9.06
CA LEU A 327 17.67 -0.03 -8.54
C LEU A 327 17.62 -0.27 -7.02
N ILE A 328 18.51 -1.09 -6.47
CA ILE A 328 18.57 -1.32 -5.02
C ILE A 328 18.95 -0.03 -4.28
N GLU A 329 19.94 0.70 -4.78
CA GLU A 329 20.34 2.00 -4.23
C GLU A 329 19.18 3.00 -4.28
N GLY A 330 18.52 3.12 -5.42
CA GLY A 330 17.37 4.00 -5.57
C GLY A 330 16.22 3.63 -4.65
N ALA A 331 15.91 2.33 -4.49
CA ALA A 331 14.82 1.86 -3.65
C ALA A 331 15.08 2.20 -2.19
N ARG A 332 16.31 1.98 -1.70
CA ARG A 332 16.74 2.38 -0.36
C ARG A 332 16.63 3.89 -0.17
N SER A 333 17.03 4.68 -1.16
CA SER A 333 16.88 6.14 -1.12
C SER A 333 15.42 6.58 -1.11
N ALA A 334 14.54 5.91 -1.85
CA ALA A 334 13.09 6.16 -1.83
C ALA A 334 12.48 5.83 -0.47
N HIS A 335 12.85 4.68 0.11
CA HIS A 335 12.46 4.29 1.46
C HIS A 335 12.94 5.31 2.49
N LEU A 336 14.21 5.76 2.41
CA LEU A 336 14.77 6.76 3.32
C LEU A 336 14.11 8.13 3.18
N GLN A 337 13.80 8.59 1.97
CA GLN A 337 13.11 9.87 1.76
C GLN A 337 11.67 9.84 2.30
N TYR A 338 10.99 8.70 2.19
CA TYR A 338 9.63 8.55 2.69
C TYR A 338 9.57 8.22 4.19
N ALA A 339 10.65 7.63 4.73
CA ALA A 339 10.76 7.28 6.14
C ALA A 339 10.46 8.52 7.00
N ASN A 340 9.39 8.41 7.80
CA ASN A 340 8.99 9.43 8.74
C ASN A 340 9.29 8.91 10.14
N LYS A 341 10.49 9.24 10.64
CA LYS A 341 11.01 8.63 11.86
C LYS A 341 10.63 9.37 13.13
N ASP A 342 10.19 10.63 13.02
CA ASP A 342 10.02 11.51 14.17
C ASP A 342 8.62 12.16 14.21
N PRO A 343 7.96 12.17 15.38
CA PRO A 343 6.70 12.89 15.56
C PRO A 343 6.93 14.40 15.42
N SER A 344 6.68 14.92 14.23
CA SER A 344 6.61 16.37 13.96
C SER A 344 5.21 16.89 14.24
N ASN A 345 5.04 18.20 14.50
CA ASN A 345 3.70 18.80 14.62
C ASN A 345 2.87 18.53 13.36
N TYR A 346 3.54 18.49 12.20
CA TYR A 346 2.93 18.02 10.95
C TYR A 346 2.32 16.62 11.07
N SER A 347 3.08 15.64 11.58
CA SER A 347 2.60 14.25 11.70
C SER A 347 1.41 14.16 12.64
N ILE A 348 1.49 14.87 13.78
CA ILE A 348 0.43 14.96 14.78
C ILE A 348 -0.84 15.52 14.15
N LEU A 349 -0.76 16.70 13.52
CA LEU A 349 -1.91 17.36 12.90
C LEU A 349 -2.47 16.58 11.71
N ALA A 350 -1.62 15.91 10.93
CA ALA A 350 -2.05 15.04 9.83
C ALA A 350 -2.75 13.78 10.34
N SER A 351 -2.49 13.32 11.57
CA SER A 351 -3.07 12.08 12.10
C SER A 351 -4.27 12.32 13.00
N GLN A 352 -4.40 13.54 13.53
CA GLN A 352 -5.43 13.95 14.49
C GLN A 352 -6.86 13.66 14.00
N PRO A 353 -7.26 13.94 12.74
CA PRO A 353 -8.63 13.66 12.30
C PRO A 353 -9.01 12.19 12.38
N TYR A 354 -8.03 11.31 12.19
CA TYR A 354 -8.28 9.89 12.27
C TYR A 354 -8.19 9.39 13.72
N LEU A 355 -7.07 9.61 14.41
CA LEU A 355 -6.85 9.10 15.78
C LEU A 355 -7.85 9.68 16.78
N TYR A 356 -8.12 10.98 16.70
CA TYR A 356 -9.02 11.65 17.63
C TYR A 356 -10.48 11.51 17.20
N HIS A 357 -10.86 12.03 16.03
CA HIS A 357 -12.27 12.10 15.62
C HIS A 357 -12.85 10.76 15.19
N THR A 358 -12.04 9.86 14.61
CA THR A 358 -12.54 8.56 14.16
C THR A 358 -12.35 7.48 15.21
N VAL A 359 -11.15 7.35 15.79
CA VAL A 359 -10.82 6.23 16.70
C VAL A 359 -11.27 6.53 18.13
N LEU A 360 -10.73 7.58 18.77
CA LEU A 360 -11.00 7.87 20.18
C LEU A 360 -12.49 8.10 20.45
N HIS A 361 -13.13 9.00 19.70
CA HIS A 361 -14.57 9.27 19.86
C HIS A 361 -15.46 8.03 19.68
N SER A 362 -15.06 7.13 18.78
CA SER A 362 -15.79 5.88 18.55
C SER A 362 -15.59 4.86 19.67
N MET A 363 -14.38 4.82 20.26
CA MET A 363 -14.10 4.02 21.45
C MET A 363 -14.85 4.54 22.68
N ASP A 364 -14.85 5.85 22.94
CA ASP A 364 -15.65 6.47 24.01
C ASP A 364 -17.14 6.15 23.84
N SER A 365 -17.66 6.22 22.59
CA SER A 365 -19.05 5.88 22.28
C SER A 365 -19.35 4.41 22.53
N ALA A 366 -18.42 3.50 22.21
CA ALA A 366 -18.55 2.07 22.48
C ALA A 366 -18.55 1.79 23.99
N ILE A 367 -17.60 2.35 24.74
CA ILE A 367 -17.51 2.20 26.20
C ILE A 367 -18.81 2.70 26.86
N THR A 368 -19.27 3.89 26.48
CA THR A 368 -20.53 4.49 26.99
C THR A 368 -21.76 3.64 26.65
N SER A 369 -21.79 3.03 25.47
CA SER A 369 -22.90 2.16 25.08
C SER A 369 -22.88 0.87 25.88
N ILE A 370 -21.72 0.25 26.03
CA ILE A 370 -21.55 -1.00 26.78
C ILE A 370 -21.86 -0.81 28.26
N SER A 371 -21.45 0.30 28.88
CA SER A 371 -21.74 0.59 30.30
C SER A 371 -23.24 0.76 30.56
N LYS A 372 -24.00 1.23 29.56
CA LYS A 372 -25.48 1.31 29.58
C LYS A 372 -26.17 0.00 29.19
N GLY A 373 -25.44 -1.10 29.03
CA GLY A 373 -25.99 -2.38 28.56
C GLY A 373 -26.46 -2.37 27.09
N SER A 374 -26.09 -1.36 26.32
CA SER A 374 -26.48 -1.21 24.92
C SER A 374 -25.48 -1.85 23.97
N GLU A 375 -26.00 -2.60 23.00
CA GLU A 375 -25.20 -3.11 21.88
C GLU A 375 -25.15 -2.18 20.66
N LYS A 376 -25.78 -1.00 20.75
CA LYS A 376 -25.91 -0.05 19.63
C LYS A 376 -24.68 0.85 19.53
N TYR A 377 -23.58 0.29 19.04
CA TYR A 377 -22.37 1.03 18.70
C TYR A 377 -21.68 0.38 17.50
N MET A 378 -20.88 1.18 16.78
CA MET A 378 -20.06 0.68 15.68
C MET A 378 -18.95 -0.22 16.24
N ARG A 379 -18.84 -1.46 15.75
CA ARG A 379 -17.83 -2.44 16.20
C ARG A 379 -16.66 -2.58 15.25
N LEU A 380 -16.83 -2.31 13.95
CA LEU A 380 -15.75 -2.38 12.97
C LEU A 380 -15.72 -1.12 12.09
N SER A 381 -14.64 -0.35 12.18
CA SER A 381 -14.38 0.81 11.32
C SER A 381 -13.28 0.51 10.32
N LEU A 382 -13.55 0.67 9.03
CA LEU A 382 -12.61 0.43 7.94
C LEU A 382 -12.38 1.73 7.17
N SER A 383 -11.14 2.19 7.12
CA SER A 383 -10.75 3.47 6.52
C SER A 383 -9.70 3.27 5.45
N PHE A 384 -9.93 3.78 4.24
CA PHE A 384 -9.04 3.57 3.09
C PHE A 384 -8.45 4.89 2.61
N GLY A 385 -7.11 4.95 2.61
CA GLY A 385 -6.34 6.13 2.26
C GLY A 385 -5.00 5.80 1.62
N HIS A 386 -3.97 6.52 2.02
CA HIS A 386 -2.69 6.61 1.35
C HIS A 386 -1.54 6.28 2.29
N ASP A 387 -0.36 6.08 1.72
CA ASP A 387 0.90 6.06 2.47
C ASP A 387 1.10 7.34 3.28
N SER A 388 0.63 8.48 2.75
CA SER A 388 0.63 9.78 3.41
C SER A 388 -0.35 9.89 4.58
N ASN A 389 -1.17 8.88 4.83
CA ASN A 389 -1.94 8.72 6.07
C ASN A 389 -1.23 7.77 7.04
N ILE A 390 -0.70 6.65 6.52
CA ILE A 390 -0.04 5.62 7.33
C ILE A 390 1.24 6.14 7.99
N ALA A 391 2.14 6.78 7.22
CA ALA A 391 3.44 7.24 7.72
C ALA A 391 3.34 8.29 8.83
N PRO A 392 2.56 9.39 8.70
CA PRO A 392 2.40 10.34 9.80
C PRO A 392 1.67 9.74 10.99
N LEU A 393 0.71 8.82 10.80
CA LEU A 393 0.03 8.15 11.91
C LEU A 393 1.02 7.33 12.74
N LEU A 394 1.82 6.50 12.08
CA LEU A 394 2.84 5.69 12.74
C LEU A 394 3.86 6.57 13.48
N ALA A 395 4.35 7.64 12.84
CA ALA A 395 5.23 8.60 13.51
C ALA A 395 4.55 9.23 14.75
N THR A 396 3.27 9.57 14.65
CA THR A 396 2.47 10.16 15.73
C THR A 396 2.35 9.23 16.94
N ILE A 397 2.23 7.92 16.74
CA ILE A 397 2.19 6.96 17.84
C ILE A 397 3.60 6.43 18.21
N GLY A 398 4.65 7.10 17.75
CA GLY A 398 6.06 6.79 18.03
C GLY A 398 6.64 5.58 17.31
N TRP A 399 5.91 5.00 16.35
CA TRP A 399 6.44 3.92 15.52
C TRP A 399 7.33 4.48 14.41
N LYS A 400 8.64 4.25 14.55
CA LYS A 400 9.65 4.71 13.59
C LYS A 400 9.61 3.84 12.34
N LEU A 401 9.08 4.40 11.26
CA LEU A 401 9.04 3.72 9.98
C LEU A 401 10.29 4.05 9.16
N ASP A 402 11.11 3.04 8.88
CA ASP A 402 12.35 3.18 8.12
C ASP A 402 12.18 3.00 6.61
N TYR A 403 10.94 2.78 6.15
CA TYR A 403 10.63 2.45 4.76
C TYR A 403 9.34 3.10 4.31
N TRP A 404 9.20 3.37 3.01
CA TRP A 404 7.93 3.73 2.40
C TRP A 404 6.86 2.64 2.68
N PRO A 405 5.72 2.96 3.35
CA PRO A 405 4.67 1.99 3.60
C PRO A 405 4.27 1.22 2.33
N SER A 406 4.42 -0.10 2.33
CA SER A 406 4.09 -1.00 1.21
C SER A 406 2.62 -0.90 0.77
N TYR A 407 2.29 -1.33 -0.45
CA TYR A 407 0.89 -1.39 -0.89
C TYR A 407 0.06 -2.22 0.10
N ALA A 408 -1.22 -1.85 0.26
CA ALA A 408 -2.14 -2.53 1.17
C ALA A 408 -1.68 -2.58 2.66
N SER A 409 -0.68 -1.78 3.05
CA SER A 409 -0.30 -1.64 4.46
C SER A 409 -1.49 -1.20 5.32
N ARG A 410 -1.52 -1.64 6.57
CA ARG A 410 -2.62 -1.38 7.50
C ARG A 410 -2.13 -1.09 8.91
N VAL A 411 -2.78 -0.12 9.55
CA VAL A 411 -2.68 0.11 11.00
C VAL A 411 -4.02 -0.26 11.62
N VAL A 412 -4.01 -1.09 12.66
CA VAL A 412 -5.21 -1.57 13.35
C VAL A 412 -5.13 -1.17 14.82
N MET A 413 -6.23 -0.64 15.34
CA MET A 413 -6.42 -0.33 16.75
C MET A 413 -7.64 -1.09 17.26
N GLU A 414 -7.44 -1.93 18.26
CA GLU A 414 -8.47 -2.79 18.84
C GLU A 414 -8.79 -2.33 20.26
N LEU A 415 -10.08 -2.30 20.60
CA LEU A 415 -10.57 -2.07 21.95
C LEU A 415 -10.93 -3.40 22.60
N TRP A 416 -10.26 -3.71 23.71
CA TRP A 416 -10.42 -4.93 24.49
C TRP A 416 -11.02 -4.58 25.86
N LYS A 417 -11.98 -5.37 26.32
CA LYS A 417 -12.61 -5.25 27.63
C LYS A 417 -12.16 -6.38 28.54
N ASP A 418 -11.75 -6.06 29.76
CA ASP A 418 -11.53 -7.03 30.83
C ASP A 418 -12.89 -7.51 31.37
N THR A 419 -13.21 -8.79 31.17
CA THR A 419 -14.49 -9.38 31.56
C THR A 419 -14.51 -9.88 33.00
N SER A 420 -13.37 -9.89 33.71
CA SER A 420 -13.34 -10.28 35.12
C SER A 420 -13.87 -9.19 36.06
N LYS A 421 -14.11 -7.98 35.53
CA LYS A 421 -14.58 -6.82 36.28
C LYS A 421 -16.02 -6.48 35.87
N THR A 422 -16.84 -6.11 36.85
CA THR A 422 -18.17 -5.55 36.58
C THR A 422 -18.01 -4.20 35.88
N PRO A 423 -18.66 -3.96 34.73
CA PRO A 423 -18.42 -2.76 33.93
C PRO A 423 -18.95 -1.52 34.62
N THR A 424 -18.06 -0.79 35.32
CA THR A 424 -18.41 0.45 36.01
C THR A 424 -17.52 1.62 35.61
N SER A 425 -16.34 1.41 35.02
CA SER A 425 -15.44 2.51 34.60
C SER A 425 -14.67 2.26 33.28
N GLU A 426 -14.03 3.32 32.77
CA GLU A 426 -13.11 3.28 31.62
C GLU A 426 -11.85 2.42 31.89
N ASP A 427 -11.55 2.11 33.15
CA ASP A 427 -10.35 1.36 33.58
C ASP A 427 -10.43 -0.15 33.27
N ASP A 428 -11.58 -0.62 32.79
CA ASP A 428 -11.80 -1.99 32.33
C ASP A 428 -11.40 -2.20 30.87
N TYR A 429 -11.00 -1.13 30.17
CA TYR A 429 -10.72 -1.16 28.74
C TYR A 429 -9.24 -0.96 28.42
N TYR A 430 -8.83 -1.58 27.32
CA TYR A 430 -7.47 -1.58 26.84
C TYR A 430 -7.43 -1.40 25.32
N VAL A 431 -6.37 -0.77 24.82
CA VAL A 431 -6.10 -0.60 23.39
C VAL A 431 -4.94 -1.49 23.00
N ARG A 432 -5.08 -2.16 21.84
CA ARG A 432 -4.00 -2.86 21.16
C ARG A 432 -3.76 -2.24 19.81
N VAL A 433 -2.50 -2.02 19.45
CA VAL A 433 -2.12 -1.43 18.17
C VAL A 433 -1.31 -2.43 17.37
N LEU A 434 -1.66 -2.60 16.10
CA LEU A 434 -0.96 -3.46 15.16
C LEU A 434 -0.59 -2.69 13.89
N PHE A 435 0.58 -2.99 13.33
CA PHE A 435 0.97 -2.54 12.01
C PHE A 435 1.33 -3.76 11.14
N ASN A 436 0.65 -3.90 10.01
CA ASN A 436 0.79 -5.04 9.09
C ASN A 436 0.70 -6.41 9.78
N GLY A 437 -0.16 -6.53 10.78
CA GLY A 437 -0.38 -7.78 11.51
C GLY A 437 0.55 -8.05 12.68
N ARG A 438 1.56 -7.21 12.88
CA ARG A 438 2.45 -7.28 14.05
C ARG A 438 1.94 -6.37 15.15
N VAL A 439 1.89 -6.86 16.38
CA VAL A 439 1.61 -6.03 17.57
C VAL A 439 2.74 -5.05 17.80
N ILE A 440 2.39 -3.77 17.99
CA ILE A 440 3.34 -2.68 18.25
C ILE A 440 2.99 -1.89 19.53
N SER A 441 2.02 -2.35 20.32
CA SER A 441 1.61 -1.70 21.57
C SER A 441 2.78 -1.47 22.52
N ASP A 442 3.69 -2.44 22.64
CA ASP A 442 4.88 -2.39 23.50
C ASP A 442 5.93 -1.35 23.05
N LYS A 443 5.77 -0.78 21.85
CA LYS A 443 6.65 0.24 21.28
C LYS A 443 6.03 1.63 21.28
N LEU A 444 4.82 1.79 21.83
CA LEU A 444 4.24 3.11 22.03
C LEU A 444 5.12 3.90 23.01
N PRO A 445 5.42 5.18 22.73
CA PRO A 445 6.32 5.99 23.56
C PRO A 445 5.63 6.54 24.82
N PHE A 446 4.46 6.00 25.15
CA PHE A 446 3.63 6.42 26.27
C PHE A 446 3.06 5.17 26.96
N GLY A 447 2.91 5.30 28.27
CA GLY A 447 2.50 4.22 29.15
C GLY A 447 3.67 3.61 29.91
N ASP A 448 3.52 3.51 31.22
CA ASP A 448 4.49 2.83 32.10
C ASP A 448 4.27 1.30 32.06
N GLU A 449 5.26 0.51 32.46
CA GLU A 449 5.18 -0.96 32.39
C GLU A 449 3.94 -1.55 33.08
N ASN A 450 3.50 -0.94 34.20
CA ASN A 450 2.33 -1.36 34.97
C ASN A 450 0.98 -0.98 34.33
N GLN A 451 1.00 -0.21 33.24
CA GLN A 451 -0.17 0.18 32.45
C GLN A 451 -0.39 -0.75 31.25
N PHE A 452 0.49 -1.72 31.05
CA PHE A 452 0.33 -2.77 30.07
C PHE A 452 -0.05 -4.12 30.70
N THR A 453 -0.74 -4.96 29.94
CA THR A 453 -1.10 -6.34 30.32
C THR A 453 -1.00 -7.28 29.10
N ALA A 454 -1.22 -8.58 29.32
CA ALA A 454 -1.17 -9.63 28.31
C ALA A 454 0.13 -9.59 27.47
N GLY A 455 1.27 -9.70 28.14
CA GLY A 455 2.59 -9.70 27.46
C GLY A 455 2.92 -8.35 26.80
N LYS A 456 2.51 -7.24 27.40
CA LYS A 456 2.63 -5.87 26.86
C LYS A 456 1.84 -5.60 25.57
N GLN A 457 0.89 -6.47 25.22
CA GLN A 457 0.06 -6.29 24.03
C GLN A 457 -1.11 -5.31 24.22
N LEU A 458 -1.58 -5.15 25.46
CA LEU A 458 -2.75 -4.34 25.81
C LEU A 458 -2.33 -3.15 26.69
N LEU A 459 -2.54 -1.92 26.22
CA LEU A 459 -2.33 -0.68 26.97
C LEU A 459 -3.65 -0.22 27.59
N LYS A 460 -3.67 0.23 28.85
CA LYS A 460 -4.89 0.79 29.46
C LYS A 460 -5.50 1.93 28.61
N TYR A 461 -6.81 1.91 28.43
CA TYR A 461 -7.53 2.87 27.59
C TYR A 461 -7.38 4.31 28.07
N ASN A 462 -7.41 4.55 29.39
CA ASN A 462 -7.23 5.89 29.95
C ASN A 462 -5.86 6.50 29.59
N VAL A 463 -4.80 5.71 29.48
CA VAL A 463 -3.47 6.16 29.03
C VAL A 463 -3.51 6.55 27.55
N TRP A 464 -4.13 5.72 26.70
CA TRP A 464 -4.35 6.03 25.28
C TRP A 464 -5.15 7.31 25.09
N LYS A 465 -6.26 7.46 25.83
CA LYS A 465 -7.10 8.65 25.83
C LYS A 465 -6.34 9.88 26.31
N ASN A 466 -5.60 9.78 27.41
CA ASN A 466 -4.76 10.85 27.91
C ASN A 466 -3.71 11.26 26.87
N TYR A 467 -3.02 10.31 26.23
CA TYR A 467 -2.07 10.63 25.16
C TYR A 467 -2.69 11.45 24.04
N LEU A 468 -3.88 11.06 23.57
CA LEU A 468 -4.58 11.76 22.50
C LEU A 468 -5.28 13.06 22.94
N THR A 469 -5.36 13.35 24.24
CA THR A 469 -6.04 14.52 24.81
C THR A 469 -5.12 15.45 25.60
N THR A 470 -3.86 15.09 25.80
CA THR A 470 -2.87 15.87 26.58
C THR A 470 -1.56 16.05 25.78
N GLY A 471 -0.78 17.08 26.08
CA GLY A 471 0.46 17.39 25.33
C GLY A 471 0.20 18.06 23.96
N PRO A 472 1.10 17.92 22.96
CA PRO A 472 0.92 18.51 21.62
C PRO A 472 -0.34 18.00 20.88
N TYR A 473 -1.05 17.03 21.45
CA TYR A 473 -2.31 16.46 21.01
C TYR A 473 -3.57 17.23 21.49
N ARG A 474 -3.42 18.20 22.40
CA ARG A 474 -4.50 18.74 23.26
C ARG A 474 -5.47 19.72 22.60
N GLU A 475 -5.13 20.39 21.51
CA GLU A 475 -6.07 21.33 20.89
C GLU A 475 -6.80 20.75 19.67
N ILE A 476 -8.00 20.21 19.88
CA ILE A 476 -9.02 20.03 18.81
C ILE A 476 -9.36 21.35 18.14
N THR A 477 -9.34 22.41 18.92
CA THR A 477 -9.39 23.78 18.46
C THR A 477 -8.14 24.18 17.69
N SER A 478 -7.13 23.33 17.54
CA SER A 478 -6.06 23.49 16.55
C SER A 478 -6.55 22.97 15.20
N TYR A 479 -6.83 21.69 14.97
CA TYR A 479 -7.13 21.20 13.61
C TYR A 479 -8.28 21.97 12.90
N ILE A 480 -9.46 22.10 13.51
CA ILE A 480 -10.58 22.83 12.85
C ILE A 480 -10.30 24.34 12.73
N ARG A 481 -9.59 24.97 13.68
CA ARG A 481 -9.22 26.41 13.62
C ARG A 481 -8.05 26.66 12.66
N HIS A 482 -7.12 25.71 12.55
CA HIS A 482 -5.95 25.70 11.67
C HIS A 482 -6.34 25.39 10.23
N CYS A 483 -7.40 24.59 10.04
CA CYS A 483 -7.95 24.27 8.73
C CYS A 483 -9.14 25.16 8.33
N ARG A 484 -9.54 26.14 9.17
CA ARG A 484 -10.49 27.20 8.82
C ARG A 484 -9.73 28.43 8.31
N THR A 485 -9.66 28.58 6.99
CA THR A 485 -9.54 29.86 6.30
C THR A 485 -10.71 29.89 5.31
N SER A 486 -11.86 30.49 5.64
CA SER A 486 -12.13 31.93 5.71
C SER A 486 -13.13 32.29 6.84
N PRO A 487 -13.22 33.58 7.25
CA PRO A 487 -14.39 34.07 8.02
C PRO A 487 -15.69 33.87 7.21
N PRO A 488 -16.86 33.89 7.89
CA PRO A 488 -18.17 33.78 7.22
C PRO A 488 -18.37 34.79 6.09
#